data_AF-A0A1X2IM39-F1
#
_entry.id   AF-A0A1X2IM39-F1
#
_cell.length_a   1.000
_cell.length_b   1.000
_cell.length_c   1.000
_cell.angle_alpha   90.00
_cell.angle_beta   90.00
_cell.angle_gamma   90.00
#
_symmetry.space_group_name_H-M   'P 1'
#
loop_
_entity.id
_entity.type
_entity.pdbx_description
1 polymer ?
#
loop_
_entity_poly.entity_id
_entity_poly.type
_entity_poly.pdbx_seq_one_letter_code
_entity_poly.pdbx_strand_id
1 'polypeptide(L)'
;MSMSKELEQVHEQLVGIAQDSQQLSRKGYDSYEVLKLQRRLSDADASYYNGKLDKDYESQGQAQVSDEFHKVHHILHSMLERVDSKEQQQQASGH
;
A
#
# COMPACT_ATOMS: atom_id res chain seq x y z
N MET A 1 15.35 18.90 9.81
CA MET A 1 13.95 19.34 9.69
C MET A 1 13.10 18.16 10.10
N SER A 2 12.20 18.33 11.08
CA SER A 2 11.42 17.22 11.64
C SER A 2 10.11 17.08 10.89
N MET A 3 9.79 15.85 10.50
CA MET A 3 8.51 15.46 9.94
C MET A 3 7.41 15.68 10.98
N SER A 4 6.22 16.14 10.56
CA SER A 4 5.08 16.19 11.47
C SER A 4 4.79 14.78 12.00
N LYS A 5 4.45 14.63 13.29
CA LYS A 5 4.16 13.31 13.88
C LYS A 5 3.11 12.52 13.09
N GLU A 6 2.14 13.21 12.51
CA GLU A 6 1.10 12.58 11.67
C GLU A 6 1.69 12.00 10.37
N LEU A 7 2.59 12.75 9.71
CA LEU A 7 3.30 12.27 8.53
C LEU A 7 4.20 11.07 8.86
N GLU A 8 4.90 11.12 9.99
CA GLU A 8 5.76 10.03 10.46
C GLU A 8 4.93 8.76 10.67
N GLN A 9 3.77 8.87 11.33
CA GLN A 9 2.86 7.73 11.54
C GLN A 9 2.35 7.14 10.22
N VAL A 10 1.97 7.98 9.25
CA VAL A 10 1.57 7.51 7.91
C VAL A 10 2.73 6.83 7.20
N HIS A 11 3.93 7.40 7.27
CA HIS A 11 5.13 6.82 6.67
C HIS A 11 5.46 5.44 7.26
N GLU A 12 5.43 5.30 8.59
CA GLU A 12 5.65 4.01 9.27
C GLU A 12 4.61 2.96 8.84
N GLN A 13 3.35 3.36 8.67
CA GLN A 13 2.31 2.46 8.16
C GLN A 13 2.62 1.99 6.73
N LEU A 14 3.04 2.90 5.85
CA LEU A 14 3.38 2.57 4.46
C LEU A 14 4.58 1.62 4.38
N VAL A 15 5.64 1.88 5.16
CA VAL A 15 6.79 1.00 5.25
C VAL A 15 6.37 -0.39 5.74
N GLY A 16 5.51 -0.45 6.77
CA GLY A 16 4.97 -1.71 7.27
C GLY A 16 4.17 -2.48 6.20
N ILE A 17 3.30 -1.79 5.45
CA ILE A 17 2.53 -2.41 4.35
C ILE A 17 3.47 -2.93 3.26
N ALA A 18 4.50 -2.18 2.89
CA ALA A 18 5.49 -2.60 1.90
C ALA A 18 6.25 -3.86 2.34
N GLN A 19 6.70 -3.89 3.60
CA GLN A 19 7.39 -5.05 4.19
C GLN A 19 6.48 -6.28 4.25
N ASP A 20 5.22 -6.11 4.67
CA ASP A 20 4.24 -7.21 4.72
C ASP A 20 3.94 -7.73 3.31
N SER A 21 3.80 -6.83 2.32
CA SER A 21 3.60 -7.18 0.91
C SER A 21 4.76 -8.02 0.37
N GLN A 22 6.00 -7.63 0.67
CA GLN A 22 7.18 -8.41 0.28
C GLN A 22 7.24 -9.78 0.96
N GLN A 23 6.88 -9.87 2.25
CA GLN A 23 6.83 -11.15 2.96
C GLN A 23 5.75 -12.08 2.38
N LEU A 24 4.55 -11.56 2.15
CA LEU A 24 3.46 -12.29 1.52
C LEU A 24 3.87 -12.79 0.14
N SER A 25 4.52 -11.93 -0.66
CA SER A 25 5.00 -12.31 -1.98
C SER A 25 6.00 -13.48 -1.96
N ARG A 26 6.73 -13.69 -0.87
CA ARG A 26 7.67 -14.82 -0.71
C ARG A 26 7.01 -16.09 -0.20
N LYS A 27 6.01 -15.97 0.69
CA LYS A 27 5.33 -17.12 1.32
C LYS A 27 4.18 -17.67 0.47
N GLY A 28 3.73 -16.91 -0.53
CA GLY A 28 2.46 -17.15 -1.20
C GLY A 28 1.34 -16.43 -0.46
N TYR A 29 0.40 -15.92 -1.24
CA TYR A 29 -0.72 -15.11 -0.76
C TYR A 29 -1.94 -15.39 -1.61
N ASP A 30 -3.11 -15.20 -1.02
CA ASP A 30 -4.41 -15.24 -1.67
C ASP A 30 -5.05 -13.84 -1.71
N SER A 31 -6.19 -13.72 -2.37
CA SER A 31 -6.89 -12.45 -2.56
C SER A 31 -7.27 -11.78 -1.23
N TYR A 32 -7.59 -12.54 -0.19
CA TYR A 32 -7.96 -12.00 1.12
C TYR A 32 -6.81 -11.24 1.78
N GLU A 33 -5.60 -11.80 1.75
CA GLU A 33 -4.43 -11.16 2.35
C GLU A 33 -4.05 -9.87 1.62
N VAL A 34 -4.18 -9.82 0.29
CA VAL A 34 -3.95 -8.59 -0.48
C VAL A 34 -5.02 -7.54 -0.19
N LEU A 35 -6.29 -7.94 -0.09
CA LEU A 35 -7.39 -7.04 0.29
C LEU A 35 -7.20 -6.44 1.69
N LYS A 36 -6.65 -7.20 2.64
CA LYS A 36 -6.32 -6.72 3.98
C LYS A 36 -5.26 -5.63 3.95
N LEU A 37 -4.22 -5.79 3.12
CA LEU A 37 -3.20 -4.76 2.90
C LEU A 37 -3.77 -3.53 2.19
N GLN A 38 -4.65 -3.72 1.21
CA GLN A 38 -5.31 -2.62 0.50
C GLN A 38 -6.22 -1.81 1.43
N ARG A 39 -6.92 -2.47 2.37
CA ARG A 39 -7.70 -1.78 3.40
C ARG A 39 -6.81 -0.93 4.30
N ARG A 40 -5.68 -1.48 4.77
CA ARG A 40 -4.70 -0.72 5.57
C ARG A 40 -4.14 0.48 4.82
N LEU A 41 -3.87 0.33 3.52
CA LEU A 41 -3.44 1.44 2.67
C LEU A 41 -4.52 2.52 2.56
N SER A 42 -5.79 2.12 2.41
CA SER A 42 -6.93 3.05 2.36
C SER A 42 -7.11 3.82 3.67
N ASP A 43 -6.90 3.18 4.82
CA ASP A 43 -6.88 3.85 6.13
C ASP A 43 -5.70 4.85 6.26
N ALA A 44 -4.53 4.51 5.73
CA ALA A 44 -3.37 5.41 5.69
C ALA A 44 -3.63 6.62 4.76
N ASP A 45 -4.20 6.39 3.58
CA ASP A 45 -4.65 7.43 2.65
C ASP A 45 -5.67 8.34 3.33
N ALA A 46 -6.69 7.77 3.97
CA ALA A 46 -7.69 8.53 4.70
C ALA A 46 -7.06 9.36 5.83
N SER A 47 -6.10 8.80 6.56
CA SER A 47 -5.37 9.53 7.61
C SER A 47 -4.53 10.69 7.04
N TYR A 48 -3.88 10.45 5.90
CA TYR A 48 -3.08 11.46 5.18
C TYR A 48 -3.93 12.61 4.62
N TYR A 49 -5.12 12.33 4.08
CA TYR A 49 -6.02 13.35 3.52
C TYR A 49 -6.92 14.02 4.56
N ASN A 50 -7.33 13.29 5.61
CA ASN A 50 -8.21 13.81 6.66
C ASN A 50 -7.42 14.62 7.71
N GLY A 51 -6.15 14.26 7.94
CA GLY A 51 -5.17 15.16 8.53
C GLY A 51 -4.87 16.26 7.51
N LYS A 52 -5.56 17.39 7.58
CA LYS A 52 -5.25 18.60 6.79
C LYS A 52 -3.83 19.08 7.14
N LEU A 53 -2.81 18.40 6.62
CA LEU A 53 -1.47 18.94 6.49
C LEU A 53 -1.61 20.11 5.55
N ASP A 54 -1.48 21.30 6.13
CA ASP A 54 -1.55 22.60 5.49
C ASP A 54 -1.10 22.50 4.02
N LYS A 55 -2.04 22.74 3.10
CA LYS A 55 -1.85 22.60 1.64
C LYS A 55 -0.79 23.56 1.09
N ASP A 56 -0.22 24.40 1.95
CA ASP A 56 0.55 25.56 1.56
C ASP A 56 2.02 25.29 1.27
N TYR A 57 2.61 24.17 1.68
CA TYR A 57 3.98 23.87 1.26
C TYR A 57 4.20 22.38 1.09
N GLU A 58 4.57 21.98 -0.14
CA GLU A 58 5.27 20.75 -0.48
C GLU A 58 6.55 20.64 0.38
N SER A 59 6.37 20.26 1.63
CA SER A 59 7.46 20.03 2.55
C SER A 59 8.08 18.70 2.14
N GLN A 60 9.41 18.55 2.16
CA GLN A 60 10.10 17.34 1.68
C GLN A 60 9.52 16.03 2.25
N GLY A 61 8.96 16.07 3.48
CA GLY A 61 8.27 14.94 4.10
C GLY A 61 6.97 14.50 3.39
N GLN A 62 6.19 15.43 2.83
CA GLN A 62 4.98 15.09 2.06
C GLN A 62 5.33 14.43 0.73
N ALA A 63 6.33 14.96 0.02
CA ALA A 63 6.82 14.36 -1.22
C ALA A 63 7.32 12.93 -0.97
N GLN A 64 8.06 12.70 0.12
CA GLN A 64 8.52 11.36 0.50
C GLN A 64 7.35 10.41 0.77
N VAL A 65 6.33 10.85 1.50
CA VAL A 65 5.16 10.01 1.81
C VAL A 65 4.33 9.74 0.56
N SER A 66 4.16 10.72 -0.32
CA SER A 66 3.43 10.55 -1.58
C SER A 66 4.14 9.56 -2.52
N ASP A 67 5.47 9.60 -2.60
CA ASP A 67 6.26 8.63 -3.37
C ASP A 67 6.10 7.21 -2.79
N GLU A 68 6.08 7.09 -1.46
CA GLU A 68 5.85 5.82 -0.78
C GLU A 68 4.43 5.28 -1.02
N PHE A 69 3.41 6.14 -1.01
CA PHE A 69 2.05 5.76 -1.40
C PHE A 69 2.02 5.16 -2.81
N HIS A 70 2.63 5.83 -3.80
CA HIS A 70 2.67 5.33 -5.16
C HIS A 70 3.35 3.96 -5.26
N LYS A 71 4.46 3.76 -4.55
CA LYS A 71 5.15 2.45 -4.53
C LYS A 71 4.25 1.36 -3.94
N VAL A 72 3.63 1.62 -2.79
CA VAL A 72 2.77 0.63 -2.13
C VAL A 72 1.54 0.31 -2.98
N HIS A 73 0.90 1.32 -3.56
CA HIS A 73 -0.21 1.13 -4.51
C HIS A 73 0.21 0.25 -5.69
N HIS A 74 1.37 0.51 -6.28
CA HIS A 74 1.87 -0.29 -7.40
C HIS A 74 2.16 -1.75 -7.01
N ILE A 75 2.75 -1.98 -5.83
CA ILE A 75 3.02 -3.32 -5.31
C ILE A 75 1.71 -4.09 -5.10
N LEU A 76 0.74 -3.50 -4.41
CA LEU A 76 -0.54 -4.16 -4.15
C LEU A 76 -1.34 -4.41 -5.43
N HIS A 77 -1.31 -3.47 -6.38
CA HIS A 77 -1.94 -3.65 -7.69
C HIS A 77 -1.35 -4.86 -8.42
N SER A 78 -0.01 -4.95 -8.49
CA SER A 78 0.67 -6.09 -9.12
C SER A 78 0.38 -7.42 -8.40
N MET A 79 0.21 -7.39 -7.08
CA MET A 79 -0.19 -8.58 -6.32
C MET A 79 -1.62 -9.00 -6.66
N LEU A 80 -2.58 -8.08 -6.74
CA LEU A 80 -3.96 -8.36 -7.15
C LEU A 80 -4.03 -8.95 -8.56
N GLU A 81 -3.34 -8.34 -9.53
CA GLU A 81 -3.28 -8.86 -10.91
C GLU A 81 -2.75 -10.29 -10.99
N ARG A 82 -1.77 -10.63 -10.14
CA ARG A 82 -1.23 -11.99 -10.05
C ARG A 82 -2.21 -12.98 -9.43
N VAL A 83 -3.03 -12.57 -8.47
CA VAL A 83 -4.07 -13.44 -7.90
C VAL A 83 -5.14 -13.69 -8.95
N ASP A 84 -5.64 -12.63 -9.58
CA ASP A 84 -6.66 -12.70 -10.63
C ASP A 84 -6.21 -13.61 -11.80
N SER A 85 -4.96 -13.45 -12.25
CA SER A 85 -4.35 -14.30 -13.29
C SER A 85 -4.26 -15.78 -12.87
N LYS A 86 -4.00 -16.07 -11.59
CA LYS A 86 -3.93 -17.45 -11.07
C LYS A 86 -5.31 -18.10 -10.98
N GLU A 87 -6.33 -17.31 -10.62
CA GLU A 87 -7.71 -17.78 -10.56
C GLU A 87 -8.23 -18.12 -11.96
N GLN A 88 -7.89 -17.32 -12.98
CA GLN A 88 -8.24 -17.60 -14.38
C GLN A 88 -7.56 -18.86 -14.94
N GLN A 89 -6.28 -19.10 -14.62
CA GLN A 89 -5.55 -20.30 -15.08
C GLN A 89 -6.09 -21.60 -14.47
N GLN A 90 -6.58 -21.57 -13.23
CA GLN A 90 -7.20 -22.73 -12.59
C GLN A 90 -8.56 -23.07 -13.21
N GLN A 91 -9.31 -22.08 -13.70
CA GLN A 91 -10.58 -22.32 -14.39
C GLN A 91 -10.39 -22.88 -15.80
N ALA A 92 -9.31 -22.52 -16.49
CA ALA A 92 -9.02 -22.99 -17.86
C ALA A 92 -8.43 -24.42 -17.92
N SER A 93 -7.85 -24.93 -16.83
CA SER A 93 -7.17 -26.24 -16.79
C SER A 93 -8.08 -27.40 -16.33
N GLY A 94 -9.37 -27.12 -16.08
CA GLY A 94 -10.35 -28.07 -15.58
C GLY A 94 -11.35 -28.62 -16.61
N HIS A 95 -11.04 -28.53 -17.91
CA HIS A 95 -11.88 -29.05 -19.00
C HIS A 95 -11.16 -30.13 -19.82
#